data_AF-A0A9X5CJI2-F1
#
_entry.id   AF-A0A9X5CJI2-F1
#
_cell.length_a   1.000
_cell.length_b   1.000
_cell.length_c   1.000
_cell.angle_alpha   90.00
_cell.angle_beta   90.00
_cell.angle_gamma   90.00
#
_symmetry.space_group_name_H-M   'P 1'
#
loop_
_entity.id
_entity.type
_entity.pdbx_description
1 polymer ?
#
loop_
_entity_poly.entity_id
_entity_poly.type
_entity_poly.pdbx_seq_one_letter_code
_entity_poly.pdbx_strand_id
1 'polypeptide(L)'
;MYEPIRSKSVHSTMAGPDDFPHRSREEELDIQLAGHLAALLAVTDELRLTAPSADLDTAAERLAQEITRLRGGRTPARATTSTRGREPDATALHRKAHALAGRALVV
;
A
#
# COMPACT_ATOMS: atom_id res chain seq x y z
N MET A 1 60.35 -20.30 0.88
CA MET A 1 60.26 -18.83 0.93
C MET A 1 58.88 -18.44 0.44
N TYR A 2 58.05 -17.86 1.31
CA TYR A 2 56.71 -17.39 0.95
C TYR A 2 56.85 -15.94 0.49
N GLU A 3 56.45 -15.62 -0.73
CA GLU A 3 56.25 -14.21 -1.08
C GLU A 3 54.83 -13.79 -0.65
N PRO A 4 54.68 -12.63 0.03
CA PRO A 4 53.36 -12.12 0.36
C PRO A 4 52.73 -11.49 -0.89
N ILE A 5 51.51 -11.90 -1.22
CA ILE A 5 50.72 -11.27 -2.29
C ILE A 5 50.46 -9.82 -1.88
N ARG A 6 50.99 -8.87 -2.65
CA ARG A 6 50.54 -7.47 -2.62
C ARG A 6 49.09 -7.44 -3.11
N SER A 7 48.14 -7.58 -2.21
CA SER A 7 46.74 -7.30 -2.49
C SER A 7 46.65 -5.85 -2.98
N LYS A 8 46.31 -5.67 -4.27
CA LYS A 8 45.87 -4.37 -4.78
C LYS A 8 44.71 -3.93 -3.90
N SER A 9 44.86 -2.81 -3.19
CA SER A 9 43.72 -2.10 -2.63
C SER A 9 42.72 -1.92 -3.75
N VAL A 10 41.58 -2.62 -3.63
CA VAL A 10 40.42 -2.43 -4.49
C VAL A 10 39.91 -1.05 -4.12
N HIS A 11 40.49 -0.04 -4.77
CA HIS A 11 40.09 1.34 -4.59
C HIS A 11 38.61 1.40 -4.92
N SER A 12 37.86 1.92 -3.94
CA SER A 12 36.47 2.33 -4.02
C SER A 12 36.13 2.72 -5.45
N THR A 13 35.25 1.94 -6.07
CA THR A 13 34.47 2.44 -7.19
C THR A 13 33.70 3.62 -6.62
N MET A 14 34.15 4.82 -6.97
CA MET A 14 33.41 6.07 -6.83
C MET A 14 32.07 5.85 -7.54
N ALA A 15 31.05 5.44 -6.77
CA ALA A 15 29.69 5.65 -7.18
C ALA A 15 29.51 7.17 -7.20
N GLY A 16 29.40 7.74 -8.40
CA GLY A 16 29.01 9.14 -8.57
C GLY A 16 27.70 9.41 -7.82
N PRO A 17 27.45 10.65 -7.39
CA PRO A 17 26.42 10.97 -6.40
C PRO A 17 24.95 10.78 -6.85
N ASP A 18 24.63 10.09 -7.95
CA ASP A 18 23.32 10.24 -8.60
C ASP A 18 22.71 9.01 -9.32
N ASP A 19 23.17 7.76 -9.11
CA ASP A 19 22.76 6.64 -10.00
C ASP A 19 22.08 5.43 -9.34
N PHE A 20 21.30 5.68 -8.29
CA PHE A 20 20.27 4.74 -7.83
C PHE A 20 18.91 5.44 -7.91
N PRO A 21 17.83 4.77 -8.35
CA PRO A 21 16.48 5.34 -8.30
C PRO A 21 16.05 5.46 -6.84
N HIS A 22 16.54 6.48 -6.14
CA HIS A 22 16.18 6.77 -4.78
C HIS A 22 14.84 7.47 -4.82
N ARG A 23 13.77 6.70 -4.63
CA ARG A 23 12.54 7.31 -4.14
C ARG A 23 12.85 7.98 -2.81
N SER A 24 12.36 9.20 -2.64
CA SER A 24 12.42 9.86 -1.34
C SER A 24 11.68 8.99 -0.32
N ARG A 25 12.16 8.99 0.93
CA ARG A 25 11.48 8.27 2.02
C ARG A 25 10.00 8.65 2.14
N GLU A 26 9.68 9.92 1.91
CA GLU A 26 8.29 10.41 1.86
C GLU A 26 7.49 9.71 0.76
N GLU A 27 8.06 9.60 -0.44
CA GLU A 27 7.43 8.92 -1.58
C GLU A 27 7.23 7.42 -1.30
N GLU A 28 8.15 6.77 -0.58
CA GLU A 28 7.98 5.39 -0.12
C GLU A 28 6.85 5.23 0.90
N LEU A 29 6.69 6.20 1.80
CA LEU A 29 5.59 6.21 2.77
C LEU A 29 4.24 6.44 2.07
N ASP A 30 4.18 7.34 1.09
CA ASP A 30 2.98 7.58 0.29
C ASP A 30 2.55 6.33 -0.48
N ILE A 31 3.50 5.59 -1.06
CA ILE A 31 3.22 4.31 -1.73
C ILE A 31 2.67 3.28 -0.73
N GLN A 32 3.27 3.19 0.46
CA GLN A 32 2.81 2.28 1.51
C GLN A 32 1.42 2.66 1.99
N LEU A 33 1.17 3.93 2.30
CA LEU A 33 -0.12 4.43 2.74
C LEU A 33 -1.18 4.20 1.67
N ALA A 34 -0.90 4.51 0.41
CA ALA A 34 -1.81 4.25 -0.70
C ALA A 34 -2.12 2.76 -0.85
N GLY A 35 -1.17 1.87 -0.56
CA GLY A 35 -1.37 0.42 -0.51
C GLY A 35 -2.33 -0.01 0.60
N HIS A 36 -2.14 0.51 1.81
CA HIS A 36 -3.01 0.20 2.96
C HIS A 36 -4.44 0.73 2.76
N LEU A 37 -4.58 1.97 2.27
CA LEU A 37 -5.88 2.56 1.97
C LEU A 37 -6.59 1.82 0.84
N ALA A 38 -5.88 1.34 -0.18
CA ALA A 38 -6.47 0.51 -1.23
C ALA A 38 -6.98 -0.85 -0.68
N ALA A 39 -6.24 -1.47 0.24
CA ALA A 39 -6.70 -2.69 0.89
C ALA A 39 -7.94 -2.45 1.77
N LEU A 40 -7.98 -1.32 2.49
CA LEU A 40 -9.16 -0.91 3.26
C LEU A 40 -10.35 -0.66 2.34
N LEU A 41 -10.15 0.02 1.22
CA LEU A 41 -11.18 0.31 0.22
C LEU A 41 -11.82 -0.96 -0.34
N ALA A 42 -11.02 -2.00 -0.63
CA ALA A 42 -11.53 -3.28 -1.09
C ALA A 42 -12.44 -3.96 -0.04
N VAL A 43 -12.06 -3.91 1.25
CA VAL A 43 -12.89 -4.46 2.33
C VAL A 43 -14.18 -3.65 2.51
N THR A 44 -14.12 -2.33 2.38
CA THR A 44 -15.30 -1.46 2.38
C THR A 44 -16.25 -1.80 1.23
N ASP A 45 -15.73 -2.09 0.03
CA ASP A 45 -16.55 -2.53 -1.11
C ASP A 45 -17.23 -3.87 -0.85
N GLU A 46 -16.52 -4.84 -0.27
CA GLU A 46 -17.11 -6.13 0.14
C GLU A 46 -18.20 -5.94 1.21
N LEU A 47 -17.99 -5.03 2.18
CA LEU A 47 -19.00 -4.67 3.17
C LEU A 47 -20.24 -4.05 2.53
N ARG A 48 -20.09 -3.16 1.55
CA ARG A 48 -21.21 -2.54 0.83
C ARG A 48 -22.07 -3.56 0.08
N LEU A 49 -21.44 -4.60 -0.47
CA LEU A 49 -22.14 -5.70 -1.13
C LEU A 49 -22.91 -6.59 -0.14
N THR A 50 -22.42 -6.69 1.09
CA THR A 50 -23.00 -7.55 2.13
C THR A 50 -24.08 -6.85 2.95
N ALA A 51 -23.83 -5.60 3.32
CA ALA A 51 -24.66 -4.76 4.18
C ALA A 51 -24.56 -3.30 3.70
N PRO A 52 -25.34 -2.91 2.68
CA PRO A 52 -25.27 -1.56 2.12
C PRO A 52 -25.64 -0.50 3.16
N SER A 53 -24.87 0.59 3.19
CA SER A 53 -25.08 1.75 4.07
C SER A 53 -24.52 3.01 3.41
N ALA A 54 -25.24 4.13 3.54
CA ALA A 54 -24.82 5.42 3.01
C ALA A 54 -23.48 5.91 3.59
N ASP A 55 -23.16 5.51 4.82
CA ASP A 55 -21.87 5.82 5.45
C ASP A 55 -20.72 5.07 4.77
N LEU A 56 -20.95 3.82 4.37
CA LEU A 56 -19.97 3.02 3.63
C LEU A 56 -19.76 3.55 2.21
N ASP A 57 -20.81 4.04 1.57
CA ASP A 57 -20.72 4.71 0.26
C ASP A 57 -19.83 5.96 0.37
N THR A 58 -20.11 6.81 1.34
CA THR A 58 -19.34 8.03 1.62
C THR A 58 -17.89 7.71 1.99
N ALA A 59 -17.66 6.69 2.82
CA ALA A 59 -16.32 6.26 3.20
C ALA A 59 -15.51 5.75 2.00
N ALA A 60 -16.14 4.96 1.13
CA ALA A 60 -15.50 4.45 -0.08
C ALA A 60 -15.09 5.59 -1.03
N GLU A 61 -15.94 6.60 -1.21
CA GLU A 61 -15.61 7.78 -2.02
C GLU A 61 -14.43 8.57 -1.44
N ARG A 62 -14.43 8.82 -0.13
CA ARG A 62 -13.33 9.54 0.54
C ARG A 62 -12.01 8.78 0.43
N LEU A 63 -12.02 7.47 0.65
CA LEU A 63 -10.84 6.63 0.49
C LEU A 63 -10.32 6.65 -0.96
N ALA A 64 -11.22 6.57 -1.94
CA ALA A 64 -10.83 6.64 -3.35
C ALA A 64 -10.19 7.98 -3.72
N GLN A 65 -10.73 9.09 -3.22
CA GLN A 65 -10.14 10.42 -3.41
C GLN A 65 -8.74 10.51 -2.78
N GLU A 66 -8.57 10.00 -1.58
CA GLU A 66 -7.28 10.07 -0.87
C GLU A 66 -6.20 9.22 -1.55
N ILE A 67 -6.54 7.99 -1.96
CA ILE A 67 -5.63 7.13 -2.74
C ILE A 67 -5.26 7.80 -4.07
N THR A 68 -6.21 8.46 -4.72
CA THR A 68 -5.97 9.18 -5.98
C THR A 68 -4.97 10.31 -5.78
N ARG A 69 -5.08 11.07 -4.68
CA ARG A 69 -4.11 12.12 -4.33
C ARG A 69 -2.72 11.56 -4.11
N LEU A 70 -2.59 10.52 -3.27
CA LEU A 70 -1.31 9.87 -2.97
C LEU A 70 -0.64 9.23 -4.20
N ARG A 71 -1.43 8.82 -5.19
CA ARG A 71 -0.93 8.20 -6.44
C ARG A 71 -0.78 9.18 -7.61
N GLY A 72 -0.84 10.49 -7.37
CA GLY A 72 -0.68 11.50 -8.42
C GLY A 72 -1.80 11.49 -9.46
N GLY A 73 -3.05 11.30 -9.04
CA GLY A 73 -4.23 11.35 -9.90
C GLY A 73 -4.72 10.00 -10.44
N ARG A 74 -4.09 8.88 -10.06
CA ARG A 74 -4.51 7.55 -10.52
C ARG A 74 -5.63 6.98 -9.64
N THR A 75 -6.81 6.84 -10.21
CA THR A 75 -7.98 6.26 -9.53
C THR A 75 -7.75 4.79 -9.17
N PRO A 76 -8.00 4.36 -7.92
CA PRO A 76 -7.89 2.96 -7.54
C PRO A 76 -8.96 2.10 -8.21
N ALA A 77 -8.60 0.84 -8.51
CA ALA A 77 -9.57 -0.16 -8.97
C ALA A 77 -10.62 -0.43 -7.88
N ARG A 78 -11.88 -0.61 -8.29
CA ARG A 78 -13.03 -0.81 -7.41
C ARG A 78 -13.52 -2.25 -7.54
N ALA A 79 -13.81 -2.91 -6.42
CA ALA A 79 -14.38 -4.25 -6.47
C ALA A 79 -15.88 -4.15 -6.80
N THR A 80 -16.28 -4.69 -7.96
CA THR A 80 -17.68 -4.70 -8.42
C THR A 80 -18.35 -6.06 -8.28
N THR A 81 -17.58 -7.11 -7.97
CA THR A 81 -18.08 -8.48 -7.84
C THR A 81 -17.60 -9.10 -6.53
N SER A 82 -18.54 -9.56 -5.70
CA SER A 82 -18.20 -10.39 -4.54
C SER A 82 -17.62 -11.71 -5.06
N THR A 83 -16.56 -12.19 -4.42
CA THR A 83 -15.96 -13.48 -4.74
C THR A 83 -17.03 -14.57 -4.65
N ARG A 84 -17.46 -15.07 -5.81
CA ARG A 84 -18.48 -16.10 -5.99
C ARG A 84 -18.07 -17.36 -5.20
N GLY A 85 -18.68 -17.58 -4.02
CA GLY A 85 -18.59 -18.86 -3.32
C GLY A 85 -18.47 -18.84 -1.80
N ARG A 86 -18.23 -17.70 -1.14
CA ARG A 86 -18.22 -17.61 0.32
C ARG A 86 -19.26 -16.59 0.77
N GLU A 87 -20.19 -16.98 1.64
CA GLU A 87 -21.03 -15.99 2.31
C GLU A 87 -20.12 -15.05 3.11
N PRO A 88 -20.10 -13.74 2.79
CA PRO A 88 -19.27 -12.80 3.50
C PRO A 88 -19.81 -12.61 4.92
N ASP A 89 -19.03 -13.00 5.92
CA ASP A 89 -19.32 -12.67 7.32
C ASP A 89 -18.99 -11.20 7.55
N ALA A 90 -20.03 -10.37 7.66
CA ALA A 90 -19.92 -8.94 7.88
C ALA A 90 -19.09 -8.60 9.14
N THR A 91 -19.14 -9.44 10.18
CA THR A 91 -18.36 -9.23 11.42
C THR A 91 -16.87 -9.43 11.16
N ALA A 92 -16.52 -10.47 10.41
CA ALA A 92 -15.14 -10.73 10.01
C ALA A 92 -14.58 -9.61 9.12
N LEU A 93 -15.40 -9.08 8.20
CA LEU A 93 -15.04 -7.94 7.37
C LEU A 93 -14.83 -6.65 8.17
N HIS A 94 -15.70 -6.35 9.14
CA HIS A 94 -15.50 -5.21 10.05
C HIS A 94 -14.20 -5.33 10.84
N ARG A 95 -13.89 -6.51 11.39
CA ARG A 95 -12.63 -6.74 12.11
C ARG A 95 -11.41 -6.54 11.21
N LYS A 96 -11.48 -7.03 9.96
CA LYS A 96 -10.43 -6.83 8.95
C LYS A 96 -10.25 -5.34 8.62
N ALA A 97 -11.35 -4.61 8.46
CA ALA A 97 -11.33 -3.16 8.23
C ALA A 97 -10.65 -2.41 9.38
N HIS A 98 -11.00 -2.72 10.64
CA HIS A 98 -10.36 -2.12 11.80
C HIS A 98 -8.86 -2.41 11.88
N ALA A 99 -8.45 -3.65 11.60
CA ALA A 99 -7.04 -4.01 11.58
C ALA A 99 -6.25 -3.27 10.49
N LEU A 100 -6.84 -3.10 9.30
CA LEU A 100 -6.24 -2.34 8.21
C LEU A 100 -6.17 -0.84 8.52
N ALA A 101 -7.21 -0.27 9.12
CA ALA A 101 -7.21 1.11 9.59
C ALA A 101 -6.09 1.35 10.61
N GLY A 102 -5.91 0.44 11.58
CA GLY A 102 -4.81 0.53 12.55
C GLY A 102 -3.42 0.51 11.91
N ARG A 103 -3.23 -0.26 10.83
CA ARG A 103 -1.96 -0.29 10.09
C ARG A 103 -1.71 0.99 9.29
N ALA A 104 -2.75 1.60 8.74
CA ALA A 104 -2.62 2.86 8.02
C ALA A 104 -2.22 4.02 8.96
N LEU A 105 -2.63 3.98 10.23
CA LEU A 105 -2.30 5.02 11.22
C LEU A 105 -0.84 5.02 11.70
N VAL A 106 -0.09 3.94 11.46
CA VAL A 106 1.32 3.81 11.91
C VAL A 106 2.35 4.04 10.79
N VAL A 107 1.88 4.25 9.56
CA VAL A 107 2.70 4.70 8.43
C VAL A 107 2.96 6.19 8.57
#